data_AF-A0A179BV75-F1
#
_entry.id   AF-A0A179BV75-F1
#
_cell.length_a   1.000
_cell.length_b   1.000
_cell.length_c   1.000
_cell.angle_alpha   90.00
_cell.angle_beta   90.00
_cell.angle_gamma   90.00
#
_symmetry.space_group_name_H-M   'P 1'
#
loop_
_entity.id
_entity.type
_entity.pdbx_description
1 polymer ?
#
loop_
_entity_poly.entity_id
_entity_poly.type
_entity_poly.pdbx_seq_one_letter_code
_entity_poly.pdbx_strand_id
1 'polypeptide(L)' 'MVFPGVQKTTWTYDDKAKVYYFHRFYDHQPELNTSNPEVQAEILKIMGFWIQLGLRLPDGCGSLHHRDERRRR' A
#
# COMPACT_ATOMS: atom_id res chain seq x y z
N MET A 1 -9.54 -3.41 -13.68
CA MET A 1 -9.60 -4.85 -13.38
C MET A 1 -8.30 -5.50 -13.81
N VAL A 2 -7.58 -6.15 -12.90
CA VAL A 2 -6.25 -6.73 -13.20
C VAL A 2 -6.35 -8.14 -13.79
N PHE A 3 -7.37 -8.92 -13.39
CA PHE A 3 -7.54 -10.31 -13.84
C PHE A 3 -8.87 -10.54 -14.59
N PRO A 4 -9.05 -10.00 -15.81
CA PRO A 4 -10.31 -10.06 -16.53
C PRO A 4 -10.77 -11.48 -16.92
N GLY A 5 -9.87 -12.46 -16.95
CA GLY A 5 -10.21 -13.87 -17.21
C GLY A 5 -10.71 -14.64 -15.98
N VAL A 6 -10.53 -14.09 -14.78
CA VAL A 6 -10.93 -14.73 -13.51
C VAL A 6 -12.02 -13.92 -12.81
N GLN A 7 -11.93 -12.59 -12.89
CA GLN A 7 -12.84 -11.66 -12.25
C GLN A 7 -13.64 -10.91 -13.30
N LYS A 8 -14.94 -10.72 -13.04
CA LYS A 8 -15.87 -10.05 -13.96
C LYS A 8 -16.24 -8.64 -13.52
N THR A 9 -16.09 -8.33 -12.23
CA THR A 9 -16.35 -7.01 -11.64
C THR A 9 -15.21 -6.56 -10.74
N THR A 10 -15.13 -5.25 -10.47
CA THR A 10 -14.25 -4.67 -9.43
C THR A 10 -15.03 -4.20 -8.21
N TRP A 11 -16.33 -4.44 -8.20
CA TRP A 11 -17.24 -4.13 -7.12
C TRP A 11 -18.03 -5.39 -6.78
N THR A 12 -18.10 -5.71 -5.50
CA THR A 12 -18.84 -6.86 -4.97
C THR A 12 -19.69 -6.41 -3.79
N TYR A 13 -20.91 -6.90 -3.71
CA TYR A 13 -21.78 -6.67 -2.55
C TYR A 13 -21.41 -7.65 -1.44
N ASP A 14 -21.20 -7.16 -0.23
CA ASP A 14 -21.03 -8.01 0.95
C ASP A 14 -22.36 -8.18 1.70
N ASP A 15 -22.80 -9.43 1.85
CA ASP A 15 -24.08 -9.75 2.48
C ASP A 15 -24.12 -9.50 3.99
N LYS A 16 -22.98 -9.40 4.67
CA LYS A 16 -22.93 -9.18 6.13
C LYS A 16 -22.92 -7.69 6.47
N ALA A 17 -22.07 -6.93 5.78
CA ALA A 17 -21.94 -5.49 5.92
C ALA A 17 -23.03 -4.72 5.16
N LYS A 18 -23.77 -5.39 4.26
CA LYS A 18 -24.86 -4.84 3.45
C LYS A 18 -24.44 -3.66 2.57
N VAL A 19 -23.19 -3.65 2.12
CA VAL A 19 -22.60 -2.59 1.29
C VAL A 19 -21.75 -3.18 0.17
N TYR A 20 -21.54 -2.40 -0.89
CA TYR A 20 -20.57 -2.74 -1.92
C TYR A 20 -19.16 -2.33 -1.47
N TYR A 21 -18.18 -3.18 -1.78
CA TYR A 21 -16.76 -2.88 -1.60
C TYR A 21 -16.02 -3.02 -2.93
N PHE A 22 -14.89 -2.32 -3.02
CA PHE A 22 -14.04 -2.27 -4.20
C PHE A 22 -12.88 -3.25 -4.08
N HIS A 23 -12.52 -3.92 -5.18
CA HIS A 23 -11.35 -4.79 -5.29
C HIS A 23 -10.77 -4.71 -6.71
N ARG A 24 -9.44 -4.67 -6.83
CA ARG A 24 -8.75 -4.62 -8.16
C ARG A 24 -8.33 -5.99 -8.67
N PHE A 25 -8.08 -6.90 -7.73
CA PHE A 25 -7.59 -8.26 -7.96
C PHE A 25 -8.73 -9.25 -7.78
N TYR A 26 -8.72 -10.05 -6.72
CA TYR A 26 -9.81 -10.99 -6.38
C TYR A 26 -10.80 -10.35 -5.42
N ASP A 27 -12.04 -10.83 -5.44
CA ASP A 27 -13.13 -10.42 -4.53
C ASP A 27 -12.75 -10.52 -3.05
N HIS A 28 -12.09 -11.60 -2.62
CA HIS A 28 -11.63 -11.76 -1.24
C HIS A 28 -10.42 -10.87 -0.86
N GLN A 29 -9.91 -10.06 -1.79
CA GLN A 29 -8.84 -9.08 -1.57
C GLN A 29 -9.41 -7.66 -1.68
N PRO A 30 -10.22 -7.22 -0.70
CA PRO A 30 -10.78 -5.89 -0.71
C PRO A 30 -9.67 -4.83 -0.63
N GLU A 31 -9.87 -3.75 -1.38
CA GLU A 31 -8.94 -2.62 -1.33
C GLU A 31 -9.10 -1.84 -0.02
N LEU A 32 -7.97 -1.39 0.52
CA LEU A 32 -7.96 -0.43 1.60
C LEU A 32 -8.29 0.97 1.07
N ASN A 33 -9.09 1.73 1.82
CA ASN A 33 -9.30 3.14 1.51
C ASN A 33 -8.07 3.97 1.94
N THR A 34 -7.06 4.06 1.08
CA THR A 34 -5.82 4.78 1.37
C THR A 34 -5.98 6.31 1.39
N SER A 35 -7.16 6.86 1.08
CA SER A 35 -7.45 8.28 1.33
C SER A 35 -7.81 8.57 2.78
N ASN A 36 -8.15 7.54 3.58
CA ASN A 36 -8.41 7.70 5.01
C ASN A 36 -7.07 7.82 5.77
N PRO A 37 -6.85 8.92 6.53
CA PRO A 37 -5.62 9.12 7.30
C PRO A 37 -5.35 8.03 8.34
N GLU A 38 -6.39 7.42 8.92
CA GLU A 38 -6.23 6.32 9.90
C GLU A 38 -5.67 5.05 9.23
N VAL A 39 -6.13 4.76 8.01
CA VAL A 39 -5.61 3.64 7.20
C VAL A 39 -4.14 3.90 6.83
N GLN A 40 -3.79 5.12 6.46
CA GLN A 40 -2.39 5.49 6.18
C GLN A 40 -1.50 5.31 7.42
N ALA A 41 -1.97 5.75 8.59
CA ALA A 41 -1.24 5.62 9.84
C ALA A 41 -0.97 4.14 10.20
N GLU A 42 -1.97 3.27 10.07
CA GLU A 42 -1.80 1.83 10.34
C GLU A 42 -0.88 1.16 9.31
N ILE A 43 -0.96 1.52 8.03
CA ILE A 43 0.00 1.05 7.02
C ILE A 43 1.43 1.43 7.41
N LEU A 44 1.68 2.70 7.76
CA LEU A 44 3.01 3.18 8.15
C LEU A 44 3.53 2.51 9.42
N LYS A 45 2.66 2.25 10.39
CA LYS A 45 3.00 1.53 11.62
C LYS A 45 3.41 0.09 11.35
N ILE A 46 2.66 -0.63 10.50
CA ILE A 46 3.02 -2.00 10.08
C ILE A 46 4.35 -2.00 9.33
N MET A 47 4.56 -1.05 8.41
CA MET A 47 5.84 -0.90 7.71
C MET A 47 6.99 -0.63 8.69
N GLY A 48 6.80 0.29 9.64
CA GLY A 48 7.80 0.63 10.67
C GLY A 48 8.17 -0.56 11.55
N PHE A 49 7.20 -1.38 11.95
CA PHE A 49 7.43 -2.62 12.69
C PHE A 49 8.40 -3.56 11.96
N TRP A 50 8.19 -3.81 10.67
CA TRP A 50 9.05 -4.70 9.89
C TRP A 50 10.44 -4.11 9.63
N ILE A 51 10.53 -2.81 9.37
CA ILE A 51 11.81 -2.12 9.21
C ILE A 51 12.64 -2.21 10.49
N GLN A 52 12.01 -2.03 11.66
CA GLN A 52 12.67 -2.15 12.96
C GLN A 52 13.21 -3.57 13.21
N LEU A 53 12.55 -4.61 12.69
CA LEU A 53 13.02 -5.99 12.75
C LEU A 53 14.16 -6.31 11.77
N GLY A 54 14.63 -5.33 11.01
CA GLY A 54 15.77 -5.48 10.09
C GLY A 54 15.37 -5.84 8.66
N LEU A 55 14.08 -5.78 8.32
CA LEU A 55 13.64 -5.89 6.93
C LEU A 55 14.06 -4.61 6.20
N ARG A 56 15.16 -4.69 5.44
CA ARG A 56 15.60 -3.63 4.54
C ARG A 56 14.83 -3.78 3.22
N LEU A 57 14.02 -2.79 2.89
CA LEU A 57 13.51 -2.65 1.53
C LEU A 57 14.70 -2.45 0.59
N PRO A 58 14.71 -3.03 -0.62
CA PRO A 58 15.78 -2.80 -1.59
C PRO A 58 16.03 -1.29 -1.76
N ASP A 59 17.28 -0.89 -1.63
CA ASP A 59 17.70 0.51 -1.76
C ASP A 59 17.41 0.98 -3.20
N GLY A 60 16.22 1.57 -3.44
CA GLY A 60 15.80 1.86 -4.82
C GLY A 60 14.57 2.75 -5.01
N CYS A 61 13.90 3.20 -3.96
CA CYS A 61 12.80 4.16 -4.08
C CYS A 61 13.15 5.45 -3.33
N GLY A 62 13.80 6.38 -4.03
CA GLY A 62 14.11 7.72 -3.53
C GLY A 62 15.56 7.88 -3.08
N SER A 63 16.46 8.13 -4.03
CA SER A 63 17.76 8.71 -3.72
C SER A 63 17.50 10.13 -3.17
N LEU A 64 17.53 10.30 -1.86
CA LEU A 64 17.79 11.61 -1.25
C LEU A 64 19.30 11.86 -1.40
N HIS A 65 19.70 12.38 -2.56
CA HIS A 65 21.01 12.98 -2.72
C HIS A 65 21.06 14.25 -1.88
N HIS A 66 21.50 14.14 -0.62
CA HIS A 66 22.06 15.28 0.08
C HIS A 66 23.50 15.46 -0.44
N ARG A 67 23.68 16.35 -1.43
CA ARG A 67 25.01 16.84 -1.79
C ARG A 67 25.50 17.73 -0.66
N ASP A 68 26.43 17.23 0.13
CA ASP A 68 27.22 18.04 1.04
C ASP A 68 28.38 18.67 0.25
N GLU A 69 28.26 19.97 -0.09
CA GLU A 69 29.27 20.75 -0.83
C GLU A 69 30.36 21.34 0.08
N ARG A 70 30.65 20.76 1.25
CA ARG A 70 31.68 21.28 2.17
C ARG A 70 32.98 20.48 2.22
N ARG A 71 33.56 20.18 1.06
CA ARG A 71 35.00 19.86 0.94
C ARG A 71 35.60 20.32 -0.40
N ARG A 72 35.63 21.64 -0.64
CA ARG A 72 36.62 22.29 -1.51
C ARG A 72 36.87 23.73 -1.03
N ARG A 73 37.72 23.88 -0.02
CA ARG A 73 38.67 24.96 0.21
C ARG A 73 39.54 24.60 1.40
#